data_AF-A0AAE5BWV6-F1
#
_entry.id   AF-A0AAE5BWV6-F1
#
_cell.length_a   1.000
_cell.length_b   1.000
_cell.length_c   1.000
_cell.angle_alpha   90.00
_cell.angle_beta   90.00
_cell.angle_gamma   90.00
#
_symmetry.space_group_name_H-M   'P 1'
#
loop_
_entity.id
_entity.type
_entity.pdbx_description
1 polymer ?
#
loop_
_entity_poly.entity_id
_entity_poly.type
_entity_poly.pdbx_seq_one_letter_code
_entity_poly.pdbx_strand_id
1 'polypeptide(L)'
;MTAIQTPEGADLSPLDIGRPVEWMLNPVTRELVGVTYSFALSGERRSVWYTANKRKPKACLTVTSLLELQALRPQPVICAEEMDGNG
;
A
#
# COMPACT_ATOMS: atom_id res chain seq x y z
N MET A 1 -2.35 12.83 48.87
CA MET A 1 -3.08 12.63 47.59
C MET A 1 -2.38 13.47 46.54
N THR A 2 -1.57 12.85 45.70
CA THR A 2 -0.78 13.57 44.68
C THR A 2 -1.65 13.78 43.45
N ALA A 3 -1.96 15.02 43.11
CA ALA A 3 -2.67 15.35 41.89
C ALA A 3 -1.77 15.09 40.68
N ILE A 4 -2.24 14.26 39.74
CA ILE A 4 -1.60 14.07 38.44
C ILE A 4 -1.88 15.34 37.64
N GLN A 5 -0.85 16.15 37.43
CA GLN A 5 -0.93 17.31 36.53
C GLN A 5 -0.92 16.80 35.09
N THR A 6 -2.07 16.85 34.42
CA THR A 6 -2.15 16.67 32.97
C THR A 6 -1.36 17.81 32.31
N PRO A 7 -0.38 17.55 31.43
CA PRO A 7 0.32 18.61 30.74
C PRO A 7 -0.66 19.34 29.82
N GLU A 8 -1.07 20.55 30.20
CA GLU A 8 -1.68 21.52 29.30
C GLU A 8 -0.69 21.80 28.16
N GLY A 9 -1.11 21.52 26.92
CA GLY A 9 -0.29 21.77 25.73
C GLY A 9 -0.02 20.56 24.86
N ALA A 10 -0.76 19.45 24.98
CA ALA A 10 -0.86 18.52 23.87
C ALA A 10 -1.55 19.25 22.72
N ASP A 11 -0.77 19.67 21.73
CA ASP A 11 -1.27 20.23 20.48
C ASP A 11 -2.24 19.23 19.85
N LEU A 12 -3.54 19.45 20.06
CA LEU A 12 -4.62 18.70 19.43
C LEU A 12 -4.86 19.21 17.99
N SER A 13 -3.84 19.81 17.35
CA SER A 13 -3.83 19.95 15.90
C SER A 13 -4.25 18.61 15.31
N PRO A 14 -5.31 18.59 14.47
CA PRO A 14 -5.82 17.33 13.95
C PRO A 14 -4.66 16.61 13.28
N LEU A 15 -4.40 15.37 13.72
CA LEU A 15 -3.34 14.55 13.15
C LEU A 15 -3.62 14.44 11.65
N ASP A 16 -2.72 14.98 10.82
CA ASP A 16 -2.86 14.92 9.36
C ASP A 16 -2.56 13.48 8.93
N ILE A 17 -3.58 12.61 8.97
CA ILE A 17 -3.43 11.21 8.61
C ILE A 17 -3.45 11.12 7.09
N GLY A 18 -2.32 10.73 6.51
CA GLY A 18 -2.20 10.46 5.08
C GLY A 18 -3.10 9.31 4.65
N ARG A 19 -3.84 9.49 3.55
CA ARG A 19 -4.63 8.45 2.89
C ARG A 19 -3.83 7.85 1.73
N PRO A 20 -3.70 6.53 1.61
CA PRO A 20 -3.03 5.93 0.47
C PRO A 20 -3.82 6.22 -0.81
N VAL A 21 -3.12 6.72 -1.84
CA VAL A 21 -3.72 7.11 -3.13
C VAL A 21 -3.06 6.41 -4.32
N GLU A 22 -1.83 5.93 -4.17
CA GLU A 22 -1.12 5.14 -5.18
C GLU A 22 -0.36 4.00 -4.51
N TRP A 23 -0.38 2.85 -5.15
CA TRP A 23 0.43 1.69 -4.80
C TRP A 23 1.41 1.44 -5.94
N MET A 24 2.68 1.28 -5.58
CA MET A 24 3.76 1.03 -6.52
C MET A 24 4.21 -0.42 -6.36
N LEU A 25 4.09 -1.19 -7.43
CA LEU A 25 4.36 -2.61 -7.46
C LEU A 25 5.63 -2.90 -8.27
N ASN A 26 6.35 -3.95 -7.89
CA ASN A 26 7.38 -4.52 -8.74
C ASN A 26 6.74 -4.98 -10.08
N PRO A 27 7.28 -4.60 -11.24
CA PRO A 27 6.66 -4.93 -12.52
C PRO A 27 6.68 -6.43 -12.84
N VAL A 28 7.60 -7.20 -12.23
CA VAL A 28 7.76 -8.63 -12.45
C VAL A 28 7.04 -9.42 -11.36
N THR A 29 7.38 -9.20 -10.09
CA THR A 29 6.84 -10.00 -8.97
C THR A 29 5.47 -9.54 -8.51
N ARG A 30 5.02 -8.33 -8.91
CA ARG A 30 3.80 -7.66 -8.45
C ARG A 30 3.75 -7.39 -6.94
N GLU A 31 4.88 -7.54 -6.24
CA GLU A 31 4.99 -7.20 -4.82
C GLU A 31 4.95 -5.68 -4.60
N LEU A 32 4.40 -5.25 -3.47
CA LEU A 32 4.33 -3.84 -3.10
C LEU A 32 5.72 -3.31 -2.73
N VAL A 33 6.19 -2.30 -3.47
CA VAL A 33 7.51 -1.66 -3.27
C VAL A 33 7.40 -0.22 -2.76
N GLY A 34 6.19 0.36 -2.76
CA GLY A 34 5.94 1.64 -2.11
C GLY A 34 4.48 2.07 -2.17
N VAL A 35 4.15 3.10 -1.40
CA VAL A 35 2.81 3.71 -1.33
C VAL A 35 2.95 5.22 -1.31
N THR A 36 2.14 5.93 -2.10
CA THR A 36 1.96 7.39 -1.98
C THR A 36 0.74 7.68 -1.12
N TYR A 37 0.93 8.53 -0.12
CA TYR A 37 -0.12 9.06 0.73
C TYR A 37 -0.43 10.50 0.34
N SER A 38 -1.71 10.85 0.36
CA SER A 38 -2.18 12.23 0.30
C SER A 38 -2.70 12.65 1.67
N PHE A 39 -2.19 13.77 2.15
CA PHE A 39 -2.52 14.33 3.45
C PHE A 39 -3.70 15.31 3.31
N ALA A 40 -4.69 15.20 4.18
CA ALA A 40 -5.98 15.88 4.01
C ALA A 40 -5.92 17.36 4.43
N LEU A 41 -5.09 17.70 5.41
CA LEU A 41 -4.98 19.06 5.92
C LEU A 41 -3.97 19.88 5.12
N SER A 42 -2.82 19.29 4.80
CA SER A 42 -1.77 19.95 4.01
C SER A 42 -1.97 19.84 2.50
N GLY A 43 -2.73 18.84 2.02
CA GLY A 43 -2.78 18.49 0.60
C GLY A 43 -1.47 17.88 0.08
N GLU A 44 -0.48 17.67 0.95
CA GLU A 44 0.84 17.17 0.57
C GLU A 44 0.72 15.71 0.10
N ARG A 45 1.57 15.33 -0.87
CA ARG A 45 1.74 13.94 -1.29
C ARG A 45 3.13 13.45 -0.90
N ARG A 46 3.19 12.35 -0.15
CA ARG A 46 4.46 11.71 0.24
C ARG A 46 4.48 10.24 -0.12
N SER A 47 5.58 9.79 -0.68
CA SER A 47 5.80 8.37 -1.01
C SER A 47 6.71 7.71 0.01
N VAL A 48 6.30 6.53 0.48
CA VAL A 48 7.07 5.64 1.33
C VAL A 48 7.52 4.44 0.49
N TRP A 49 8.80 4.08 0.59
CA TRP A 49 9.41 2.98 -0.16
C TRP A 49 9.73 1.81 0.75
N TYR A 50 9.27 0.62 0.38
CA TYR A 50 9.52 -0.63 1.10
C TYR A 50 10.64 -1.47 0.48
N THR A 51 11.35 -0.90 -0.51
CA THR A 51 12.57 -1.50 -1.06
C THR A 51 13.63 -1.63 0.04
N ALA A 52 14.49 -2.65 -0.05
CA ALA A 52 15.54 -2.90 0.96
C ALA A 52 16.46 -1.69 1.17
N ASN A 53 16.72 -0.90 0.11
CA ASN A 53 17.54 0.30 0.17
C ASN A 53 16.74 1.57 0.53
N LYS A 54 15.43 1.46 0.82
CA LYS A 54 14.50 2.56 1.13
C LYS A 54 14.46 3.67 0.07
N ARG A 55 14.82 3.36 -1.17
CA ARG A 55 14.86 4.30 -2.29
C ARG A 55 13.79 3.95 -3.32
N LYS A 56 13.41 4.96 -4.10
CA LYS A 56 12.58 4.79 -5.29
C LYS A 56 13.21 3.76 -6.23
N PRO A 57 12.48 2.68 -6.61
CA PRO A 57 12.97 1.72 -7.60
C PRO A 57 13.06 2.39 -8.97
N LYS A 58 13.96 1.88 -9.83
CA LYS A 58 14.13 2.40 -11.21
C LYS A 58 12.87 2.21 -12.05
N ALA A 59 12.13 1.14 -11.81
CA ALA A 59 10.87 0.83 -12.46
C ALA A 59 9.87 0.32 -11.43
N CYS A 60 8.63 0.78 -11.54
CA CYS A 60 7.48 0.27 -10.79
C CYS A 60 6.21 0.44 -11.62
N LEU A 61 5.25 -0.46 -11.41
CA LEU A 61 3.89 -0.27 -11.90
C LEU A 61 3.11 0.51 -10.84
N THR A 62 2.50 1.63 -11.23
CA THR A 62 1.63 2.40 -10.33
C THR A 62 0.18 2.00 -10.56
N VAL A 63 -0.54 1.71 -9.48
CA VAL A 63 -1.99 1.50 -9.50
C VAL A 63 -2.63 2.47 -8.52
N THR A 64 -3.82 2.95 -8.88
CA THR A 64 -4.60 3.92 -8.08
C THR A 64 -5.94 3.35 -7.63
N SER A 65 -6.35 2.22 -8.21
CA SER A 65 -7.61 1.56 -7.86
C SER A 65 -7.43 0.10 -7.52
N LEU A 66 -8.34 -0.39 -6.67
CA LEU A 66 -8.45 -1.82 -6.35
C LEU A 66 -8.73 -2.66 -7.61
N LEU A 67 -9.49 -2.12 -8.56
CA LEU A 67 -9.83 -2.80 -9.81
C LEU A 67 -8.58 -3.06 -10.67
N GLU A 68 -7.71 -2.06 -10.80
CA GLU A 68 -6.41 -2.22 -11.47
C GLU A 68 -5.56 -3.28 -10.78
N LEU A 69 -5.53 -3.27 -9.44
CA LEU A 69 -4.77 -4.26 -8.67
C LEU A 69 -5.33 -5.68 -8.84
N GLN A 70 -6.65 -5.85 -8.94
CA GLN A 70 -7.29 -7.14 -9.19
C GLN A 70 -7.03 -7.66 -10.60
N ALA A 71 -7.03 -6.79 -11.61
CA ALA A 71 -6.73 -7.15 -13.00
C ALA A 71 -5.28 -7.64 -13.20
N LEU A 72 -4.38 -7.30 -12.28
CA LEU A 72 -2.96 -7.70 -12.32
C LEU A 72 -2.68 -9.02 -11.60
N ARG A 73 -3.65 -9.60 -10.89
CA ARG A 73 -3.48 -10.94 -10.32
C ARG A 73 -3.46 -11.96 -11.46
N PRO A 74 -2.55 -12.93 -11.45
CA PRO A 74 -2.67 -14.08 -12.33
C PRO A 74 -4.01 -14.77 -12.03
N GLN A 75 -4.79 -15.05 -13.09
CA GLN A 75 -5.98 -15.90 -12.97
C GLN A 75 -5.56 -17.22 -12.31
N PRO A 76 -6.34 -17.77 -11.36
CA PRO A 76 -6.05 -19.09 -10.83
C PRO A 76 -5.98 -20.06 -12.02
N VAL A 77 -4.82 -20.68 -12.21
CA VAL A 77 -4.69 -21.80 -13.14
C VAL A 77 -5.54 -22.91 -12.54
N ILE A 78 -6.76 -23.08 -13.06
CA ILE A 78 -7.52 -24.29 -12.79
C ILE A 78 -6.78 -25.39 -13.52
N CYS A 79 -5.95 -26.14 -12.79
CA CYS A 79 -5.48 -27.43 -13.23
C CYS A 79 -6.73 -28.29 -13.35
N ALA A 80 -7.28 -28.44 -14.56
CA ALA A 80 -8.21 -29.49 -14.82
C ALA A 80 -7.45 -30.79 -14.57
N GLU A 81 -7.73 -31.44 -13.44
CA GLU A 81 -7.40 -32.85 -13.30
C GLU A 81 -8.17 -33.56 -14.40
N GLU A 82 -7.47 -33.92 -15.49
CA GLU A 82 -7.97 -34.89 -16.44
C GLU A 82 -8.26 -36.15 -15.64
N MET A 83 -9.54 -36.39 -15.37
CA MET A 83 -10.01 -37.71 -14.99
C MET A 83 -9.71 -38.62 -16.17
N ASP A 84 -8.60 -39.35 -16.09
CA ASP A 84 -8.34 -40.54 -16.89
C ASP A 84 -9.44 -41.56 -16.61
N GLY A 85 -10.53 -41.45 -17.38
CA GLY A 85 -11.56 -42.45 -17.48
C GLY A 85 -11.53 -43.07 -18.86
N ASN A 86 -10.82 -44.18 -19.03
CA ASN A 86 -11.11 -45.35 -19.89
C ASN A 86 -9.84 -46.24 -19.94
N GLY A 87 -9.85 -47.56 -19.81
CA GLY A 87 -10.87 -48.59 -19.66
C GLY A 87 -10.16 -49.94 -19.55
#